data_AF-A0AAR2JFC4-F1
#
_entry.id   AF-A0AAR2JFC4-F1
#
_cell.length_a   1.000
_cell.length_b   1.000
_cell.length_c   1.000
_cell.angle_alpha   90.00
_cell.angle_beta   90.00
_cell.angle_gamma   90.00
#
_symmetry.space_group_name_H-M   'P 1'
#
loop_
_entity.id
_entity.type
_entity.pdbx_description
1 polymer ?
#
loop_
_entity_poly.entity_id
_entity_poly.type
_entity_poly.pdbx_seq_one_letter_code
_entity_poly.pdbx_strand_id
1 'polypeptide(L)'
;QESDQPMFKLLTNDGFLAVCSEAKGLHQITHSMTEPVEIAPFPPGHFEVFDLKPTGKVTSIQLDRFHTCTEEPKHAIHDNTRMLGTGFALETVKSNIRLLFENAVRKRLMAHRRIGCLLSGGLDSSLVAATLVTLAKEKQLPYPIQTFAIGTEDSPDILAARKVAAHIGSEHHEVNFTPEEGINALDDVIFHLESYDITTVRASVGMYLVSKYIHDKTDSVVIFSGEGSDELTQGYIYFHKAPCPKSAAEESVRLLKELYMFDVLRADRTTAAHSLELRVPFLDHRFTAYYLSLPEEMRTPKEGVEKHLLRDAFKGLNLIPDEILWRRKEAFSDGLTSVRKSWYTILQEHIESEVNDSQMEKAAKLFPYNPPTTKEGFFIRQMFEKHYPGRSGWTPHYWMPRWIKACDPSARTLPIYKPDQD
;
A
#
# COMPACT_ATOMS: atom_id res chain seq x y z
N GLN A 1 16.06 -9.11 0.17
CA GLN A 1 14.82 -8.80 -0.55
C GLN A 1 13.75 -8.63 0.52
N GLU A 2 13.13 -7.46 0.59
CA GLU A 2 12.06 -7.18 1.54
C GLU A 2 10.81 -7.97 1.11
N SER A 3 9.99 -8.39 2.06
CA SER A 3 8.85 -9.31 1.89
C SER A 3 7.68 -8.75 1.07
N ASP A 4 7.91 -7.69 0.31
CA ASP A 4 6.88 -6.86 -0.32
C ASP A 4 6.67 -7.27 -1.79
N GLN A 5 7.46 -8.20 -2.32
CA GLN A 5 7.33 -8.71 -3.67
C GLN A 5 6.35 -9.88 -3.72
N PRO A 6 5.40 -9.87 -4.66
CA PRO A 6 4.39 -10.91 -4.77
C PRO A 6 4.96 -12.21 -5.34
N MET A 7 4.36 -13.32 -4.95
CA MET A 7 4.58 -14.60 -5.59
C MET A 7 3.32 -15.45 -5.46
N PHE A 8 2.96 -16.15 -6.53
CA PHE A 8 1.89 -17.12 -6.59
C PHE A 8 2.46 -18.48 -6.95
N LYS A 9 1.77 -19.53 -6.48
CA LYS A 9 2.15 -20.91 -6.71
C LYS A 9 0.97 -21.69 -7.29
N LEU A 10 1.28 -22.55 -8.25
CA LEU A 10 0.45 -23.63 -8.75
C LEU A 10 1.23 -24.93 -8.53
N LEU A 11 0.66 -25.89 -7.79
CA LEU A 11 1.25 -27.21 -7.59
C LEU A 11 0.20 -28.29 -7.84
N THR A 12 0.51 -29.23 -8.73
CA THR A 12 -0.38 -30.33 -9.09
C THR A 12 -0.09 -31.59 -8.27
N ASN A 13 -1.05 -32.51 -8.22
CA ASN A 13 -0.89 -33.81 -7.55
C ASN A 13 0.22 -34.69 -8.18
N ASP A 14 0.48 -34.55 -9.49
CA ASP A 14 1.58 -35.24 -10.17
C ASP A 14 2.95 -34.54 -10.01
N GLY A 15 3.01 -33.47 -9.22
CA GLY A 15 4.25 -32.76 -8.87
C GLY A 15 4.73 -31.75 -9.92
N PHE A 16 3.85 -31.19 -10.74
CA PHE A 16 4.17 -30.03 -11.57
C PHE A 16 4.03 -28.76 -10.73
N LEU A 17 5.14 -28.03 -10.59
CA LEU A 17 5.22 -26.76 -9.87
C LEU A 17 5.43 -25.63 -10.87
N ALA A 18 4.58 -24.61 -10.80
CA ALA A 18 4.78 -23.33 -11.45
C ALA A 18 4.68 -22.21 -10.41
N VAL A 19 5.59 -21.24 -10.51
CA VAL A 19 5.60 -20.03 -9.68
C VAL A 19 5.66 -18.82 -10.59
N CYS A 20 4.97 -17.75 -10.23
CA CYS A 20 5.00 -16.49 -10.95
C CYS A 20 4.80 -15.33 -9.98
N SER A 21 5.30 -14.15 -10.30
CA SER A 21 5.06 -12.94 -9.50
C SER A 21 3.57 -12.58 -9.43
N GLU A 22 2.83 -12.84 -10.50
CA GLU A 22 1.42 -12.49 -10.63
C GLU A 22 0.61 -13.72 -11.08
N ALA A 23 -0.60 -13.86 -10.56
CA ALA A 23 -1.44 -15.04 -10.81
C ALA A 23 -1.84 -15.18 -12.30
N LYS A 24 -1.87 -14.07 -13.05
CA LYS A 24 -2.13 -14.00 -14.49
C LYS A 24 -1.04 -14.65 -15.33
N GLY A 25 0.15 -14.86 -14.78
CA GLY A 25 1.16 -15.71 -15.42
C GLY A 25 0.89 -17.21 -15.29
N LEU A 26 -0.02 -17.62 -14.40
CA LEU A 26 -0.32 -19.03 -14.09
C LEU A 26 -1.70 -19.48 -14.59
N HIS A 27 -2.69 -18.59 -14.64
CA HIS A 27 -4.09 -18.99 -14.84
C HIS A 27 -4.41 -19.63 -16.20
N GLN A 28 -3.57 -19.43 -17.21
CA GLN A 28 -3.73 -20.00 -18.56
C GLN A 28 -2.94 -21.30 -18.76
N ILE A 29 -2.18 -21.75 -17.76
CA ILE A 29 -1.38 -22.99 -17.88
C ILE A 29 -2.34 -24.18 -17.97
N THR A 30 -2.39 -24.79 -19.15
CA THR A 30 -3.08 -26.05 -19.41
C THR A 30 -2.09 -27.19 -19.29
N HIS A 31 -2.02 -27.81 -18.12
CA HIS A 31 -1.36 -29.11 -17.96
C HIS A 31 -2.40 -30.22 -18.20
N SER A 32 -1.98 -31.47 -18.42
CA SER A 32 -2.90 -32.62 -18.48
C SER A 32 -3.50 -32.88 -17.09
N MET A 33 -4.37 -31.98 -16.63
CA MET A 33 -4.99 -31.99 -15.32
C MET A 33 -6.32 -32.75 -15.41
N THR A 34 -6.57 -33.62 -14.42
CA THR A 34 -7.90 -34.20 -14.21
C THR A 34 -8.83 -33.26 -13.42
N GLU A 35 -8.27 -32.28 -12.70
CA GLU A 35 -9.01 -31.32 -11.86
C GLU A 35 -8.43 -29.90 -12.00
N PRO A 36 -9.25 -28.83 -11.85
CA PRO A 36 -8.74 -27.46 -11.84
C PRO A 36 -7.76 -27.26 -10.68
N VAL A 37 -6.56 -26.77 -10.98
CA VAL A 37 -5.53 -26.58 -9.94
C VAL A 37 -5.70 -25.24 -9.24
N GLU A 38 -5.49 -25.29 -7.92
CA GLU A 38 -5.48 -24.14 -7.05
C GLU A 38 -4.25 -23.26 -7.34
N ILE A 39 -4.51 -22.00 -7.64
CA ILE A 39 -3.49 -20.95 -7.70
C ILE A 39 -3.65 -20.15 -6.43
N ALA A 40 -2.63 -20.14 -5.58
CA ALA A 40 -2.66 -19.46 -4.30
C ALA A 40 -1.49 -18.48 -4.18
N PRO A 41 -1.67 -17.33 -3.49
CA PRO A 41 -0.56 -16.51 -3.06
C PRO A 41 0.40 -17.33 -2.20
N PHE A 42 1.70 -17.20 -2.47
CA PHE A 42 2.72 -17.75 -1.60
C PHE A 42 2.82 -16.90 -0.32
N PRO A 43 2.81 -17.51 0.87
CA PRO A 43 2.66 -16.76 2.12
C PRO A 43 3.89 -15.87 2.39
N PRO A 44 3.72 -14.57 2.73
CA PRO A 44 4.82 -13.68 3.06
C PRO A 44 5.66 -14.20 4.23
N GLY A 45 6.98 -14.00 4.19
CA GLY A 45 7.88 -14.42 5.27
C GLY A 45 8.05 -15.93 5.43
N HIS A 46 7.74 -16.72 4.40
CA HIS A 46 7.91 -18.17 4.38
C HIS A 46 8.92 -18.61 3.31
N PHE A 47 9.41 -19.84 3.43
CA PHE A 47 10.08 -20.56 2.35
C PHE A 47 9.51 -21.97 2.27
N GLU A 48 9.57 -22.58 1.09
CA GLU A 48 9.13 -23.95 0.85
C GLU A 48 10.28 -24.74 0.21
N VAL A 49 10.54 -25.93 0.73
CA VAL A 49 11.56 -26.84 0.21
C VAL A 49 10.87 -27.96 -0.54
N PHE A 50 11.40 -28.24 -1.72
CA PHE A 50 10.90 -29.28 -2.62
C PHE A 50 11.98 -30.33 -2.86
N ASP A 51 11.58 -31.59 -2.84
CA ASP A 51 12.41 -32.69 -3.34
C ASP A 51 12.22 -32.85 -4.86
N LEU A 52 13.30 -32.72 -5.63
CA LEU A 52 13.31 -32.82 -7.08
C LEU A 52 13.49 -34.28 -7.52
N LYS A 53 12.46 -34.84 -8.14
CA LYS A 53 12.46 -36.22 -8.63
C LYS A 53 13.24 -36.34 -9.95
N PRO A 54 13.79 -37.52 -10.29
CA PRO A 54 14.45 -37.76 -11.58
C PRO A 54 13.57 -37.49 -12.81
N THR A 55 12.24 -37.51 -12.63
CA THR A 55 11.25 -37.17 -13.66
C THR A 55 11.13 -35.66 -13.93
N GLY A 56 11.83 -34.82 -13.17
CA GLY A 56 11.67 -33.36 -13.18
C GLY A 56 10.47 -32.85 -12.37
N LYS A 57 9.68 -33.74 -11.76
CA LYS A 57 8.57 -33.40 -10.85
C LYS A 57 9.08 -33.09 -9.46
N VAL A 58 8.26 -32.39 -8.67
CA VAL A 58 8.60 -32.02 -7.29
C VAL A 58 7.61 -32.55 -6.28
N THR A 59 8.07 -32.71 -5.04
CA THR A 59 7.20 -32.95 -3.88
C THR A 59 7.58 -31.95 -2.80
N SER A 60 6.60 -31.21 -2.27
CA SER A 60 6.82 -30.33 -1.12
C SER A 60 7.18 -31.18 0.10
N ILE A 61 8.27 -30.84 0.78
CA ILE A 61 8.75 -31.55 1.97
C ILE A 61 8.77 -30.67 3.22
N GLN A 62 8.71 -29.35 3.06
CA GLN A 62 8.77 -28.39 4.16
C GLN A 62 8.20 -27.05 3.73
N LEU A 63 7.39 -26.43 4.58
CA LEU A 63 6.91 -25.04 4.43
C LEU A 63 7.03 -24.37 5.80
N ASP A 64 8.01 -23.48 5.94
CA ASP A 64 8.33 -22.86 7.22
C ASP A 64 8.34 -21.34 7.12
N ARG A 65 7.90 -20.69 8.21
CA ARG A 65 8.00 -19.25 8.38
C ARG A 65 9.40 -18.88 8.88
N PHE A 66 10.09 -17.97 8.18
CA PHE A 66 11.41 -17.48 8.59
C PHE A 66 11.39 -16.08 9.22
N HIS A 67 10.30 -15.31 9.06
CA HIS A 67 10.19 -13.95 9.57
C HIS A 67 8.73 -13.51 9.78
N THR A 68 8.53 -12.55 10.68
CA THR A 68 7.30 -11.77 10.82
C THR A 68 7.64 -10.33 11.18
N CYS A 69 6.76 -9.37 10.88
CA CYS A 69 6.99 -7.95 11.06
C CYS A 69 7.31 -7.52 12.51
N THR A 70 7.01 -8.36 13.52
CA THR A 70 7.33 -8.11 14.94
C THR A 70 8.74 -8.54 15.34
N GLU A 71 9.48 -9.23 14.47
CA GLU A 71 10.81 -9.76 14.78
C GLU A 71 11.89 -8.92 14.10
N GLU A 72 12.95 -8.57 14.82
CA GLU A 72 14.13 -8.03 14.15
C GLU A 72 14.76 -9.14 13.28
N PRO A 73 15.11 -8.86 12.02
CA PRO A 73 15.56 -9.93 11.14
C PRO A 73 16.95 -10.40 11.58
N LYS A 74 17.20 -11.72 11.52
CA LYS A 74 18.47 -12.32 11.97
C LYS A 74 19.72 -11.70 11.32
N HIS A 75 19.60 -11.15 10.11
CA HIS A 75 20.70 -10.48 9.41
C HIS A 75 20.96 -9.04 9.88
N ALA A 76 20.07 -8.41 10.66
CA ALA A 76 20.29 -7.07 11.24
C ALA A 76 21.48 -7.02 12.19
N ILE A 77 21.93 -8.16 12.72
CA ILE A 77 23.12 -8.30 13.57
C ILE A 77 24.39 -7.78 12.86
N HIS A 78 24.40 -7.72 11.53
CA HIS A 78 25.54 -7.27 10.73
C HIS A 78 25.40 -5.84 10.17
N ASP A 79 24.28 -5.17 10.44
CA ASP A 79 24.03 -3.81 10.00
C ASP A 79 24.57 -2.85 11.08
N ASN A 80 25.80 -2.36 10.87
CA ASN A 80 26.65 -1.56 11.79
C ASN A 80 26.07 -0.19 12.20
N THR A 81 24.75 -0.06 12.34
CA THR A 81 24.14 1.18 12.80
C THR A 81 24.53 1.45 14.25
N ARG A 82 24.77 2.73 14.56
CA ARG A 82 25.01 3.22 15.93
C ARG A 82 24.03 2.56 16.90
N MET A 83 24.53 2.17 18.07
CA MET A 83 23.68 1.61 19.12
C MET A 83 22.44 2.48 19.34
N LEU A 84 21.26 1.88 19.20
CA LEU A 84 20.00 2.52 19.54
C LEU A 84 20.04 2.89 21.03
N GLY A 85 19.44 4.03 21.37
CA GLY A 85 19.26 4.36 22.77
C GLY A 85 18.37 3.32 23.44
N THR A 86 18.70 2.94 24.67
CA THR A 86 17.98 1.91 25.43
C THR A 86 16.79 2.50 26.18
N GLY A 87 15.72 1.69 26.34
CA GLY A 87 14.53 2.07 27.09
C GLY A 87 13.53 2.90 26.27
N PHE A 88 12.46 3.34 26.92
CA PHE A 88 11.30 3.99 26.29
C PHE A 88 11.09 5.45 26.73
N ALA A 89 12.16 6.13 27.14
CA ALA A 89 12.10 7.58 27.35
C ALA A 89 11.74 8.27 26.03
N LEU A 90 10.83 9.25 26.07
CA LEU A 90 10.25 9.84 24.85
C LEU A 90 11.31 10.37 23.87
N GLU A 91 12.31 11.10 24.34
CA GLU A 91 13.39 11.61 23.47
C GLU A 91 14.24 10.49 22.86
N THR A 92 14.50 9.42 23.63
CA THR A 92 15.18 8.23 23.13
C THR A 92 14.38 7.57 22.01
N VAL A 93 13.06 7.40 22.21
CA VAL A 93 12.17 6.79 21.23
C VAL A 93 12.13 7.62 19.95
N LYS A 94 11.96 8.95 20.07
CA LYS A 94 11.97 9.86 18.92
C LYS A 94 13.28 9.81 18.15
N SER A 95 14.41 9.77 18.86
CA SER A 95 15.74 9.64 18.24
C SER A 95 15.88 8.32 17.47
N ASN A 96 15.46 7.20 18.06
CA ASN A 96 15.52 5.90 17.42
C ASN A 96 14.59 5.80 16.21
N ILE A 97 13.37 6.35 16.27
CA ILE A 97 12.45 6.45 15.13
C ILE A 97 13.13 7.16 13.95
N ARG A 98 13.71 8.33 14.19
CA ARG A 98 14.40 9.10 13.14
C ARG A 98 15.57 8.32 12.55
N LEU A 99 16.44 7.78 13.40
CA LEU A 99 17.62 7.05 12.96
C LEU A 99 17.25 5.81 12.12
N LEU A 100 16.28 5.02 12.58
CA LEU A 100 15.85 3.82 11.87
C LEU A 100 15.13 4.15 10.56
N PHE A 101 14.28 5.18 10.54
CA PHE A 101 13.61 5.64 9.33
C PHE A 101 14.61 6.17 8.30
N GLU A 102 15.58 6.99 8.73
CA GLU A 102 16.66 7.47 7.86
C GLU A 102 17.48 6.30 7.29
N ASN A 103 17.83 5.32 8.12
CA ASN A 103 18.56 4.13 7.66
C ASN A 103 17.74 3.30 6.67
N ALA A 104 16.43 3.17 6.90
CA ALA A 104 15.51 2.50 5.99
C ALA A 104 15.53 3.15 4.60
N VAL A 105 15.50 4.49 4.52
CA VAL A 105 15.62 5.22 3.25
C VAL A 105 17.03 5.10 2.67
N ARG A 106 18.07 5.26 3.51
CA ARG A 106 19.48 5.27 3.11
C ARG A 106 19.92 3.97 2.45
N LYS A 107 19.59 2.81 3.03
CA LYS A 107 19.95 1.51 2.44
C LYS A 107 19.22 1.26 1.12
N ARG A 108 18.04 1.86 0.95
CA ARG A 108 17.23 1.84 -0.28
C ARG A 108 17.70 2.86 -1.31
N LEU A 109 18.84 3.54 -1.14
CA LEU A 109 19.49 4.28 -2.24
C LEU A 109 20.31 3.38 -3.17
N MET A 110 20.37 2.07 -2.91
CA MET A 110 21.08 1.09 -3.74
C MET A 110 20.37 0.93 -5.10
N ALA A 111 20.76 1.74 -6.10
CA ALA A 111 20.19 1.68 -7.44
C ALA A 111 21.21 2.16 -8.49
N HIS A 112 21.16 1.57 -9.69
CA HIS A 112 21.86 2.07 -10.87
C HIS A 112 20.95 2.88 -11.81
N ARG A 113 19.66 2.94 -11.51
CA ARG A 113 18.63 3.69 -12.26
C ARG A 113 18.19 4.90 -11.46
N ARG A 114 17.60 5.89 -12.14
CA ARG A 114 17.15 7.13 -11.51
C ARG A 114 16.07 6.83 -10.46
N ILE A 115 16.19 7.50 -9.33
CA ILE A 115 15.30 7.38 -8.18
C ILE A 115 14.32 8.56 -8.20
N GLY A 116 13.03 8.26 -8.07
CA GLY A 116 11.94 9.19 -7.86
C GLY A 116 11.12 8.85 -6.61
N CYS A 117 10.10 9.66 -6.33
CA CYS A 117 9.23 9.47 -5.16
C CYS A 117 7.80 9.90 -5.46
N LEU A 118 6.82 9.11 -5.04
CA LEU A 118 5.44 9.57 -4.98
C LEU A 118 5.30 10.57 -3.82
N LEU A 119 4.62 11.69 -4.07
CA LEU A 119 4.43 12.77 -3.11
C LEU A 119 2.97 13.25 -3.17
N SER A 120 2.14 12.76 -2.25
CA SER A 120 0.73 13.18 -2.12
C SER A 120 0.54 14.42 -1.24
N GLY A 121 1.60 14.88 -0.56
CA GLY A 121 1.49 15.94 0.46
C GLY A 121 0.88 15.47 1.79
N GLY A 122 0.53 14.19 1.93
CA GLY A 122 0.26 13.56 3.23
C GLY A 122 1.54 13.38 4.04
N LEU A 123 1.41 13.15 5.35
CA LEU A 123 2.55 13.00 6.27
C LEU A 123 3.60 12.02 5.76
N ASP A 124 3.18 10.83 5.35
CA ASP A 124 4.07 9.69 5.11
C ASP A 124 4.93 9.87 3.87
N SER A 125 4.29 10.20 2.74
CA SER A 125 4.98 10.48 1.48
C SER A 125 5.89 11.71 1.62
N SER A 126 5.48 12.70 2.42
CA SER A 126 6.30 13.90 2.70
C SER A 126 7.55 13.57 3.50
N LEU A 127 7.44 12.75 4.55
CA LEU A 127 8.60 12.30 5.34
C LEU A 127 9.57 11.46 4.49
N VAL A 128 9.05 10.57 3.63
CA VAL A 128 9.87 9.79 2.70
C VAL A 128 10.58 10.71 1.71
N ALA A 129 9.86 11.60 1.02
CA ALA A 129 10.43 12.49 0.02
C ALA A 129 11.49 13.43 0.61
N ALA A 130 11.22 14.04 1.77
CA ALA A 130 12.16 14.95 2.42
C ALA A 130 13.44 14.24 2.89
N THR A 131 13.29 13.04 3.47
CA THR A 131 14.43 12.22 3.89
C THR A 131 15.24 11.76 2.67
N LEU A 132 14.55 11.32 1.61
CA LEU A 132 15.18 10.91 0.35
C LEU A 132 15.97 12.04 -0.30
N VAL A 133 15.41 13.25 -0.40
CA VAL A 133 16.10 14.42 -0.96
C VAL A 133 17.34 14.78 -0.13
N THR A 134 17.23 14.74 1.20
CA THR A 134 18.37 14.99 2.10
C THR A 134 19.50 13.99 1.83
N LEU A 135 19.17 12.70 1.82
CA LEU A 135 20.14 11.63 1.63
C LEU A 135 20.71 11.59 0.21
N ALA A 136 19.93 11.95 -0.80
CA ALA A 136 20.39 12.07 -2.18
C ALA A 136 21.46 13.17 -2.33
N LYS A 137 21.28 14.31 -1.63
CA LYS A 137 22.29 15.38 -1.56
C LYS A 137 23.56 14.90 -0.84
N GLU A 138 23.43 14.22 0.30
CA GLU A 138 24.58 13.64 1.02
C GLU A 138 25.37 12.63 0.16
N LYS A 139 24.66 11.81 -0.61
CA LYS A 139 25.25 10.83 -1.53
C LYS A 139 25.72 11.43 -2.86
N GLN A 140 25.49 12.72 -3.08
CA GLN A 140 25.87 13.44 -4.30
C GLN A 140 25.34 12.74 -5.57
N LEU A 141 24.07 12.34 -5.56
CA LEU A 141 23.45 11.78 -6.75
C LEU A 141 23.53 12.79 -7.91
N PRO A 142 23.83 12.34 -9.14
CA PRO A 142 24.09 13.24 -10.28
C PRO A 142 22.83 13.87 -10.88
N TYR A 143 21.67 13.68 -10.25
CA TYR A 143 20.37 14.17 -10.69
C TYR A 143 19.54 14.62 -9.47
N PRO A 144 18.61 15.57 -9.65
CA PRO A 144 17.62 15.87 -8.61
C PRO A 144 16.62 14.72 -8.49
N ILE A 145 16.09 14.54 -7.28
CA ILE A 145 14.97 13.63 -7.02
C ILE A 145 13.73 14.22 -7.69
N GLN A 146 13.12 13.43 -8.57
CA GLN A 146 11.80 13.73 -9.13
C GLN A 146 10.72 13.30 -8.16
N THR A 147 9.74 14.18 -7.92
CA THR A 147 8.57 13.87 -7.09
C THR A 147 7.30 13.94 -7.92
N PHE A 148 6.36 13.04 -7.68
CA PHE A 148 5.17 12.87 -8.51
C PHE A 148 3.91 12.92 -7.66
N ALA A 149 3.01 13.84 -7.98
CA ALA A 149 1.67 13.94 -7.43
C ALA A 149 0.64 13.77 -8.55
N ILE A 150 -0.51 13.17 -8.27
CA ILE A 150 -1.60 13.04 -9.23
C ILE A 150 -2.91 13.55 -8.63
N GLY A 151 -3.66 14.32 -9.41
CA GLY A 151 -4.97 14.82 -9.01
C GLY A 151 -5.47 15.95 -9.93
N THR A 152 -6.64 16.49 -9.62
CA THR A 152 -7.12 17.73 -10.24
C THR A 152 -6.31 18.92 -9.72
N GLU A 153 -6.22 20.01 -10.51
CA GLU A 153 -5.42 21.20 -10.17
C GLU A 153 -5.74 21.79 -8.78
N ASP A 154 -7.02 21.72 -8.39
CA ASP A 154 -7.57 22.23 -7.13
C ASP A 154 -7.68 21.16 -6.03
N SER A 155 -7.16 19.96 -6.27
CA SER A 155 -7.24 18.86 -5.30
C SER A 155 -6.36 19.12 -4.08
N PRO A 156 -6.82 18.71 -2.87
CA PRO A 156 -6.12 19.01 -1.63
C PRO A 156 -4.74 18.33 -1.55
N ASP A 157 -4.52 17.22 -2.28
CA ASP A 157 -3.23 16.53 -2.33
C ASP A 157 -2.24 17.23 -3.25
N ILE A 158 -2.68 17.73 -4.43
CA ILE A 158 -1.81 18.53 -5.32
C ILE A 158 -1.33 19.79 -4.61
N LEU A 159 -2.23 20.51 -3.92
CA LEU A 159 -1.86 21.72 -3.16
C LEU A 159 -0.85 21.42 -2.05
N ALA A 160 -1.01 20.31 -1.32
CA ALA A 160 -0.10 19.91 -0.26
C ALA A 160 1.25 19.42 -0.81
N ALA A 161 1.23 18.60 -1.87
CA ALA A 161 2.42 18.10 -2.53
C ALA A 161 3.29 19.24 -3.06
N ARG A 162 2.68 20.25 -3.68
CA ARG A 162 3.38 21.46 -4.17
C ARG A 162 4.12 22.20 -3.06
N LYS A 163 3.49 22.35 -1.88
CA LYS A 163 4.12 22.98 -0.71
C LYS A 163 5.33 22.18 -0.23
N VAL A 164 5.20 20.86 -0.12
CA VAL A 164 6.29 19.99 0.31
C VAL A 164 7.43 20.00 -0.71
N ALA A 165 7.10 19.89 -1.99
CA ALA A 165 8.07 19.92 -3.08
C ALA A 165 8.89 21.22 -3.10
N ALA A 166 8.23 22.37 -2.91
CA ALA A 166 8.88 23.67 -2.80
C ALA A 166 9.80 23.75 -1.57
N HIS A 167 9.37 23.19 -0.43
CA HIS A 167 10.15 23.14 0.81
C HIS A 167 11.43 22.31 0.67
N ILE A 168 11.34 21.13 0.07
CA ILE A 168 12.49 20.19 -0.03
C ILE A 168 13.38 20.47 -1.25
N GLY A 169 12.86 21.18 -2.25
CA GLY A 169 13.56 21.51 -3.50
C GLY A 169 13.69 20.31 -4.44
N SER A 170 12.62 19.53 -4.60
CA SER A 170 12.55 18.43 -5.58
C SER A 170 12.18 18.91 -6.98
N GLU A 171 12.53 18.14 -8.02
CA GLU A 171 12.00 18.34 -9.38
C GLU A 171 10.56 17.79 -9.42
N HIS A 172 9.57 18.66 -9.20
CA HIS A 172 8.18 18.23 -8.98
C HIS A 172 7.37 18.13 -10.27
N HIS A 173 6.60 17.06 -10.37
CA HIS A 173 5.69 16.75 -11.47
C HIS A 173 4.27 16.60 -10.91
N GLU A 174 3.38 17.48 -11.35
CA GLU A 174 1.95 17.41 -11.06
C GLU A 174 1.23 16.78 -12.26
N VAL A 175 0.73 15.57 -12.07
CA VAL A 175 0.04 14.78 -13.10
C VAL A 175 -1.45 15.07 -13.00
N ASN A 176 -2.02 15.60 -14.09
CA ASN A 176 -3.45 15.90 -14.15
C ASN A 176 -4.25 14.59 -14.17
N PHE A 177 -5.25 14.49 -13.30
CA PHE A 177 -6.23 13.40 -13.30
C PHE A 177 -7.55 13.87 -13.90
N THR A 178 -8.08 13.14 -14.88
CA THR A 178 -9.47 13.33 -15.33
C THR A 178 -10.35 12.14 -14.92
N PRO A 179 -11.61 12.37 -14.54
CA PRO A 179 -12.49 11.26 -14.17
C PRO A 179 -12.77 10.28 -15.32
N GLU A 180 -12.76 10.77 -16.57
CA GLU A 180 -12.90 9.93 -17.77
C GLU A 180 -11.72 8.96 -17.91
N GLU A 181 -10.48 9.44 -17.77
CA GLU A 181 -9.29 8.56 -17.73
C GLU A 181 -9.36 7.57 -16.56
N GLY A 182 -9.85 8.03 -15.40
CA GLY A 182 -10.04 7.17 -14.24
C GLY A 182 -11.01 6.01 -14.50
N ILE A 183 -12.16 6.29 -15.12
CA ILE A 183 -13.15 5.26 -15.49
C ILE A 183 -12.58 4.32 -16.55
N ASN A 184 -11.96 4.86 -17.59
CA ASN A 184 -11.38 4.08 -18.68
C ASN A 184 -10.24 3.16 -18.20
N ALA A 185 -9.53 3.52 -17.14
CA ALA A 185 -8.46 2.71 -16.57
C ALA A 185 -8.95 1.53 -15.70
N LEU A 186 -10.24 1.45 -15.33
CA LEU A 186 -10.73 0.44 -14.37
C LEU A 186 -10.51 -1.00 -14.84
N ASP A 187 -10.73 -1.30 -16.13
CA ASP A 187 -10.55 -2.65 -16.68
C ASP A 187 -9.08 -3.09 -16.59
N ASP A 188 -8.14 -2.22 -16.97
CA ASP A 188 -6.69 -2.45 -16.87
C ASP A 188 -6.23 -2.56 -15.41
N VAL A 189 -6.72 -1.67 -14.54
CA VAL A 189 -6.40 -1.66 -13.11
C VAL A 189 -6.83 -2.99 -12.48
N ILE A 190 -8.05 -3.44 -12.70
CA ILE A 190 -8.55 -4.72 -12.14
C ILE A 190 -7.78 -5.90 -12.73
N PHE A 191 -7.45 -5.86 -14.02
CA PHE A 191 -6.59 -6.86 -14.65
C PHE A 191 -5.22 -6.94 -13.95
N HIS A 192 -4.54 -5.81 -13.72
CA HIS A 192 -3.24 -5.79 -13.08
C HIS A 192 -3.27 -6.12 -11.58
N LEU A 193 -4.33 -5.73 -10.87
CA LEU A 193 -4.46 -6.00 -9.44
C LEU A 193 -4.75 -7.46 -9.12
N GLU A 194 -5.50 -8.15 -9.98
CA GLU A 194 -5.98 -9.52 -9.69
C GLU A 194 -6.84 -9.58 -8.41
N SER A 195 -7.56 -8.49 -8.13
CA SER A 195 -8.41 -8.32 -6.95
C SER A 195 -9.66 -7.52 -7.29
N TYR A 196 -10.73 -7.76 -6.54
CA TYR A 196 -12.00 -7.01 -6.63
C TYR A 196 -12.33 -6.25 -5.34
N ASP A 197 -11.35 -6.07 -4.45
CA ASP A 197 -11.54 -5.25 -3.26
C ASP A 197 -11.77 -3.77 -3.64
N ILE A 198 -12.86 -3.19 -3.10
CA ILE A 198 -13.33 -1.85 -3.47
C ILE A 198 -12.28 -0.78 -3.15
N THR A 199 -11.73 -0.80 -1.92
CA THR A 199 -10.72 0.19 -1.48
C THR A 199 -9.48 0.12 -2.34
N THR A 200 -9.01 -1.11 -2.58
CA THR A 200 -7.83 -1.40 -3.38
C THR A 200 -8.02 -0.86 -4.80
N VAL A 201 -9.13 -1.20 -5.47
CA VAL A 201 -9.40 -0.75 -6.85
C VAL A 201 -9.52 0.77 -6.93
N ARG A 202 -10.31 1.41 -6.04
CA ARG A 202 -10.48 2.88 -6.02
C ARG A 202 -9.14 3.61 -5.91
N ALA A 203 -8.28 3.20 -4.97
CA ALA A 203 -6.98 3.82 -4.75
C ALA A 203 -5.96 3.49 -5.86
N SER A 204 -6.13 2.36 -6.56
CA SER A 204 -5.20 1.92 -7.60
C SER A 204 -5.30 2.72 -8.88
N VAL A 205 -6.46 3.31 -9.20
CA VAL A 205 -6.65 4.08 -10.43
C VAL A 205 -5.65 5.25 -10.52
N GLY A 206 -5.55 6.08 -9.47
CA GLY A 206 -4.58 7.18 -9.45
C GLY A 206 -3.13 6.68 -9.48
N MET A 207 -2.83 5.59 -8.76
CA MET A 207 -1.48 5.06 -8.68
C MET A 207 -1.02 4.42 -10.00
N TYR A 208 -1.94 3.78 -10.74
CA TYR A 208 -1.71 3.25 -12.08
C TYR A 208 -1.42 4.39 -13.06
N LEU A 209 -2.27 5.43 -13.08
CA LEU A 209 -2.12 6.56 -14.00
C LEU A 209 -0.84 7.37 -13.73
N VAL A 210 -0.46 7.62 -12.48
CA VAL A 210 0.81 8.29 -12.17
C VAL A 210 2.01 7.42 -12.53
N SER A 211 1.92 6.10 -12.34
CA SER A 211 2.97 5.16 -12.75
C SER A 211 3.14 5.15 -14.27
N LYS A 212 2.03 5.17 -15.02
CA LYS A 212 2.04 5.33 -16.47
C LYS A 212 2.73 6.62 -16.90
N TYR A 213 2.40 7.74 -16.25
CA TYR A 213 3.04 9.03 -16.53
C TYR A 213 4.56 8.96 -16.29
N ILE A 214 4.99 8.43 -15.14
CA ILE A 214 6.42 8.32 -14.79
C ILE A 214 7.17 7.54 -15.88
N HIS A 215 6.63 6.39 -16.29
CA HIS A 215 7.20 5.56 -17.35
C HIS A 215 7.27 6.28 -18.70
N ASP A 216 6.17 6.92 -19.10
CA ASP A 216 6.04 7.53 -20.43
C ASP A 216 6.80 8.86 -20.55
N LYS A 217 7.02 9.58 -19.45
CA LYS A 217 7.49 10.98 -19.45
C LYS A 217 8.82 11.23 -18.75
N THR A 218 9.35 10.27 -17.99
CA THR A 218 10.59 10.43 -17.24
C THR A 218 11.52 9.23 -17.38
N ASP A 219 12.71 9.33 -16.79
CA ASP A 219 13.69 8.25 -16.68
C ASP A 219 13.77 7.66 -15.26
N SER A 220 12.91 8.10 -14.34
CA SER A 220 12.76 7.55 -12.99
C SER A 220 12.18 6.14 -13.05
N VAL A 221 12.88 5.19 -12.43
CA VAL A 221 12.48 3.76 -12.41
C VAL A 221 12.29 3.24 -11.01
N VAL A 222 13.13 3.67 -10.07
CA VAL A 222 13.01 3.29 -8.66
C VAL A 222 12.17 4.34 -7.95
N ILE A 223 10.97 3.95 -7.53
CA ILE A 223 9.97 4.87 -6.99
C ILE A 223 9.73 4.60 -5.51
N PHE A 224 10.04 5.59 -4.68
CA PHE A 224 9.75 5.55 -3.26
C PHE A 224 8.29 5.90 -2.98
N SER A 225 7.69 5.25 -1.99
CA SER A 225 6.34 5.52 -1.51
C SER A 225 6.23 5.43 0.02
N GLY A 226 5.15 5.99 0.56
CA GLY A 226 4.86 6.05 2.01
C GLY A 226 4.06 4.86 2.57
N GLU A 227 3.82 3.81 1.78
CA GLU A 227 2.95 2.70 2.19
C GLU A 227 3.50 1.90 3.36
N GLY A 228 2.59 1.34 4.15
CA GLY A 228 2.89 0.65 5.41
C GLY A 228 2.89 1.55 6.64
N SER A 229 2.93 2.88 6.47
CA SER A 229 2.94 3.80 7.59
C SER A 229 1.64 3.75 8.39
N ASP A 230 0.47 3.76 7.74
CA ASP A 230 -0.83 3.76 8.41
C ASP A 230 -1.05 2.49 9.24
N GLU A 231 -0.69 1.34 8.69
CA GLU A 231 -0.80 0.03 9.32
C GLU A 231 0.15 -0.09 10.51
N LEU A 232 1.39 0.38 10.36
CA LEU A 232 2.41 0.36 11.42
C LEU A 232 2.10 1.33 12.56
N THR A 233 1.65 2.54 12.22
CA THR A 233 1.57 3.68 13.15
C THR A 233 0.15 4.02 13.59
N GLN A 234 -0.82 3.13 13.32
CA GLN A 234 -2.23 3.29 13.70
C GLN A 234 -2.85 4.56 13.10
N GLY A 235 -2.59 4.76 11.81
CA GLY A 235 -2.85 5.99 11.07
C GLY A 235 -4.24 6.15 10.47
N TYR A 236 -4.96 5.05 10.27
CA TYR A 236 -6.34 5.15 9.80
C TYR A 236 -7.25 5.79 10.84
N ILE A 237 -8.20 6.61 10.38
CA ILE A 237 -9.11 7.37 11.26
C ILE A 237 -9.89 6.47 12.23
N TYR A 238 -10.19 5.21 11.87
CA TYR A 238 -10.91 4.30 12.75
C TYR A 238 -10.10 3.87 14.00
N PHE A 239 -8.77 4.06 14.03
CA PHE A 239 -7.97 3.83 15.24
C PHE A 239 -8.34 4.75 16.41
N HIS A 240 -8.96 5.91 16.15
CA HIS A 240 -9.55 6.75 17.20
C HIS A 240 -10.71 6.07 17.95
N LYS A 241 -11.25 4.96 17.42
CA LYS A 241 -12.32 4.15 18.01
C LYS A 241 -11.81 2.85 18.62
N ALA A 242 -10.49 2.63 18.66
CA ALA A 242 -9.92 1.46 19.30
C ALA A 242 -10.37 1.39 20.78
N PRO A 243 -10.90 0.24 21.26
CA PRO A 243 -11.36 0.11 22.65
C PRO A 243 -10.25 0.32 23.69
N CYS A 244 -9.02 -0.06 23.34
CA CYS A 244 -7.83 0.10 24.18
C CYS A 244 -6.55 0.01 23.33
N PRO A 245 -5.39 0.43 23.87
CA PRO A 245 -4.09 0.36 23.18
C PRO A 245 -3.74 -1.04 22.66
N LYS A 246 -4.06 -2.09 23.43
CA LYS A 246 -3.86 -3.48 23.05
C LYS A 246 -4.63 -3.87 21.79
N SER A 247 -5.93 -3.54 21.72
CA SER A 247 -6.73 -3.81 20.53
C SER A 247 -6.24 -3.03 19.31
N ALA A 248 -5.71 -1.81 19.50
CA ALA A 248 -5.07 -1.04 18.43
C ALA A 248 -3.76 -1.71 17.95
N ALA A 249 -2.95 -2.22 18.87
CA ALA A 249 -1.73 -2.95 18.56
C ALA A 249 -2.01 -4.26 17.80
N GLU A 250 -3.00 -5.04 18.24
CA GLU A 250 -3.44 -6.28 17.58
C GLU A 250 -3.94 -6.00 16.15
N GLU A 251 -4.68 -4.90 15.97
CA GLU A 251 -5.17 -4.49 14.66
C GLU A 251 -4.04 -4.04 13.73
N SER A 252 -3.08 -3.24 14.22
CA SER A 252 -1.88 -2.86 13.47
C SER A 252 -1.12 -4.10 12.96
N VAL A 253 -0.90 -5.10 13.82
CA VAL A 253 -0.23 -6.36 13.42
C VAL A 253 -1.06 -7.16 12.42
N ARG A 254 -2.40 -7.16 12.53
CA ARG A 254 -3.28 -7.80 11.56
C ARG A 254 -3.15 -7.14 10.18
N LEU A 255 -3.23 -5.81 10.12
CA LEU A 255 -3.10 -5.05 8.87
C LEU A 255 -1.75 -5.31 8.21
N LEU A 256 -0.65 -5.28 8.97
CA LEU A 256 0.69 -5.59 8.45
C LEU A 256 0.78 -7.01 7.86
N LYS A 257 0.07 -7.99 8.42
CA LYS A 257 0.02 -9.36 7.87
C LYS A 257 -0.82 -9.47 6.60
N GLU A 258 -1.78 -8.58 6.41
CA GLU A 258 -2.70 -8.57 5.27
C GLU A 258 -2.29 -7.56 4.19
N LEU A 259 -1.24 -6.76 4.39
CA LEU A 259 -0.75 -5.76 3.44
C LEU A 259 -0.59 -6.30 2.02
N TYR A 260 -0.08 -7.54 1.89
CA TYR A 260 0.13 -8.21 0.61
C TYR A 260 -1.16 -8.52 -0.17
N MET A 261 -2.32 -8.39 0.47
CA MET A 261 -3.64 -8.54 -0.15
C MET A 261 -4.27 -7.18 -0.55
N PHE A 262 -3.77 -6.07 -0.01
CA PHE A 262 -4.38 -4.75 -0.10
C PHE A 262 -3.36 -3.68 -0.55
N ASP A 263 -2.87 -2.83 0.35
CA ASP A 263 -2.06 -1.66 0.02
C ASP A 263 -0.73 -2.00 -0.68
N VAL A 264 -0.02 -3.06 -0.24
CA VAL A 264 1.20 -3.50 -0.92
C VAL A 264 0.88 -4.18 -2.25
N LEU A 265 -0.25 -4.89 -2.35
CA LEU A 265 -0.71 -5.43 -3.65
C LEU A 265 -0.97 -4.30 -4.64
N ARG A 266 -1.73 -3.28 -4.25
CA ARG A 266 -1.97 -2.09 -5.07
C ARG A 266 -0.66 -1.45 -5.48
N ALA A 267 0.20 -1.17 -4.52
CA ALA A 267 1.41 -0.41 -4.77
C ALA A 267 2.37 -1.14 -5.71
N ASP A 268 2.57 -2.44 -5.50
CA ASP A 268 3.39 -3.27 -6.37
C ASP A 268 2.78 -3.41 -7.77
N ARG A 269 1.52 -3.84 -7.89
CA ARG A 269 0.91 -4.13 -9.21
C ARG A 269 0.80 -2.90 -10.10
N THR A 270 0.41 -1.76 -9.54
CA THR A 270 0.21 -0.53 -10.32
C THR A 270 1.52 0.09 -10.78
N THR A 271 2.61 -0.06 -10.01
CA THR A 271 3.94 0.39 -10.43
C THR A 271 4.60 -0.59 -11.39
N ALA A 272 4.50 -1.89 -11.11
CA ALA A 272 5.03 -2.97 -11.96
C ALA A 272 4.33 -3.02 -13.33
N ALA A 273 3.04 -2.67 -13.42
CA ALA A 273 2.32 -2.52 -14.69
C ALA A 273 3.02 -1.56 -15.68
N HIS A 274 3.81 -0.63 -15.17
CA HIS A 274 4.57 0.34 -15.96
C HIS A 274 6.09 0.21 -15.75
N SER A 275 6.57 -1.00 -15.42
CA SER A 275 8.00 -1.31 -15.29
C SER A 275 8.75 -0.42 -14.30
N LEU A 276 8.07 0.01 -13.23
CA LEU A 276 8.66 0.75 -12.13
C LEU A 276 8.91 -0.17 -10.94
N GLU A 277 9.99 0.08 -10.20
CA GLU A 277 10.34 -0.66 -8.99
C GLU A 277 9.94 0.15 -7.75
N LEU A 278 8.99 -0.38 -6.98
CA LEU A 278 8.55 0.24 -5.73
C LEU A 278 9.55 0.04 -4.59
N ARG A 279 9.71 1.07 -3.74
CA ARG A 279 10.42 0.99 -2.45
C ARG A 279 9.61 1.66 -1.34
N VAL A 280 9.40 0.95 -0.22
CA VAL A 280 8.51 1.36 0.88
C VAL A 280 9.26 1.38 2.22
N PRO A 281 9.95 2.49 2.57
CA PRO A 281 10.82 2.56 3.74
C PRO A 281 10.12 2.29 5.08
N PHE A 282 8.82 2.56 5.21
CA PHE A 282 8.07 2.27 6.43
C PHE A 282 7.96 0.78 6.75
N LEU A 283 8.09 -0.10 5.75
CA LEU A 283 8.09 -1.56 5.93
C LEU A 283 9.48 -2.15 6.16
N ASP A 284 10.48 -1.31 6.42
CA ASP A 284 11.78 -1.76 6.86
C ASP A 284 11.70 -2.67 8.09
N HIS A 285 12.33 -3.84 8.00
CA HIS A 285 12.27 -4.85 9.07
C HIS A 285 12.74 -4.32 10.43
N ARG A 286 13.76 -3.45 10.48
CA ARG A 286 14.27 -2.91 11.76
C ARG A 286 13.39 -1.78 12.26
N PHE A 287 12.88 -0.94 11.35
CA PHE A 287 11.95 0.12 11.71
C PHE A 287 10.62 -0.45 12.24
N THR A 288 10.04 -1.41 11.55
CA THR A 288 8.79 -2.09 11.94
C THR A 288 8.95 -2.84 13.26
N ALA A 289 10.00 -3.67 13.40
CA ALA A 289 10.27 -4.38 14.65
C ALA A 289 10.46 -3.43 15.84
N TYR A 290 11.22 -2.33 15.65
CA TYR A 290 11.39 -1.33 16.70
C TYR A 290 10.08 -0.64 17.07
N TYR A 291 9.35 -0.12 16.08
CA TYR A 291 8.10 0.61 16.33
C TYR A 291 7.07 -0.29 17.01
N LEU A 292 6.92 -1.55 16.56
CA LEU A 292 6.00 -2.52 17.17
C LEU A 292 6.43 -2.96 18.58
N SER A 293 7.72 -2.85 18.93
CA SER A 293 8.22 -3.13 20.29
C SER A 293 7.91 -2.03 21.32
N LEU A 294 7.49 -0.85 20.87
CA LEU A 294 7.14 0.26 21.76
C LEU A 294 5.90 -0.07 22.60
N PRO A 295 5.82 0.43 23.84
CA PRO A 295 4.60 0.35 24.65
C PRO A 295 3.38 0.80 23.85
N GLU A 296 2.31 0.04 23.93
CA GLU A 296 1.12 0.20 23.08
C GLU A 296 0.52 1.60 23.22
N GLU A 297 0.54 2.16 24.44
CA GLU A 297 0.07 3.51 24.78
C GLU A 297 0.88 4.64 24.14
N MET A 298 2.12 4.36 23.71
CA MET A 298 2.92 5.34 22.98
C MET A 298 2.51 5.42 21.51
N ARG A 299 1.92 4.36 20.96
CA ARG A 299 1.56 4.27 19.54
C ARG A 299 0.16 4.77 19.23
N THR A 300 -0.74 4.79 20.21
CA THR A 300 -2.12 5.23 20.02
C THR A 300 -2.21 6.70 19.61
N PRO A 301 -3.22 7.07 18.80
CA PRO A 301 -3.53 8.48 18.53
C PRO A 301 -3.64 9.30 19.82
N LYS A 302 -3.10 10.53 19.80
CA LYS A 302 -3.11 11.47 20.93
C LYS A 302 -3.49 12.85 20.44
N GLU A 303 -4.07 13.66 21.33
CA GLU A 303 -4.41 15.07 21.05
C GLU A 303 -5.29 15.25 19.80
N GLY A 304 -6.14 14.25 19.49
CA GLY A 304 -7.05 14.30 18.35
C GLY A 304 -6.37 14.15 16.98
N VAL A 305 -5.13 13.65 16.94
CA VAL A 305 -4.40 13.35 15.70
C VAL A 305 -3.80 11.93 15.71
N GLU A 306 -3.95 11.26 14.59
CA GLU A 306 -3.30 9.98 14.28
C GLU A 306 -1.78 10.13 14.13
N LYS A 307 -1.04 9.03 14.31
CA LYS A 307 0.42 9.00 14.14
C LYS A 307 1.17 10.04 14.99
N HIS A 308 0.61 10.44 16.13
CA HIS A 308 1.14 11.53 16.97
C HIS A 308 2.63 11.33 17.30
N LEU A 309 3.03 10.11 17.70
CA LEU A 309 4.43 9.80 18.01
C LEU A 309 5.36 9.97 16.80
N LEU A 310 4.91 9.56 15.60
CA LEU A 310 5.67 9.76 14.37
C LEU A 310 5.83 11.25 14.07
N ARG A 311 4.75 12.03 14.19
CA ARG A 311 4.78 13.50 13.98
C ARG A 311 5.71 14.18 15.00
N ASP A 312 5.59 13.84 16.28
CA ASP A 312 6.44 14.40 17.34
C ASP A 312 7.92 14.02 17.16
N ALA A 313 8.22 12.84 16.60
CA ALA A 313 9.58 12.43 16.29
C ALA A 313 10.27 13.37 15.28
N PHE A 314 9.53 14.01 14.38
CA PHE A 314 10.08 14.95 13.39
C PHE A 314 9.80 16.44 13.69
N LYS A 315 9.10 16.73 14.79
CA LYS A 315 8.77 18.08 15.23
C LYS A 315 10.02 18.93 15.46
N GLY A 316 10.02 20.16 14.95
CA GLY A 316 11.09 21.15 15.14
C GLY A 316 12.35 20.89 14.31
N LEU A 317 12.35 19.87 13.44
CA LEU A 317 13.50 19.57 12.56
C LEU A 317 13.44 20.31 11.22
N ASN A 318 12.32 20.97 10.92
CA ASN A 318 12.09 21.67 9.65
C ASN A 318 12.30 20.76 8.41
N LEU A 319 12.07 19.45 8.56
CA LEU A 319 12.21 18.47 7.48
C LEU A 319 11.10 18.63 6.42
N ILE A 320 9.90 18.93 6.88
CA ILE A 320 8.71 19.27 6.09
C ILE A 320 8.01 20.47 6.74
N PRO A 321 7.13 21.21 6.04
CA PRO A 321 6.36 22.29 6.64
C PRO A 321 5.53 21.82 7.83
N ASP A 322 5.46 22.60 8.91
CA ASP A 322 4.71 22.22 10.12
C ASP A 322 3.22 21.97 9.84
N GLU A 323 2.62 22.74 8.93
CA GLU A 323 1.24 22.53 8.49
C GLU A 323 1.01 21.15 7.86
N ILE A 324 2.02 20.58 7.18
CA ILE A 324 1.98 19.22 6.63
C ILE A 324 2.26 18.19 7.73
N LEU A 325 3.22 18.47 8.60
CA LEU A 325 3.56 17.60 9.73
C LEU A 325 2.38 17.35 10.66
N TRP A 326 1.42 18.28 10.75
CA TRP A 326 0.22 18.16 11.57
C TRP A 326 -1.10 18.06 10.78
N ARG A 327 -1.03 18.00 9.44
CA ARG A 327 -2.20 17.76 8.57
C ARG A 327 -2.83 16.41 8.86
N ARG A 328 -4.16 16.36 8.99
CA ARG A 328 -4.92 15.12 9.19
C ARG A 328 -4.86 14.18 7.99
N LYS A 329 -5.09 12.90 8.23
CA LYS A 329 -5.09 11.85 7.21
C LYS A 329 -6.20 12.07 6.18
N GLU A 330 -5.78 12.22 4.93
CA GLU A 330 -6.61 12.11 3.73
C GLU A 330 -6.33 10.76 3.05
N ALA A 331 -7.37 10.03 2.64
CA ALA A 331 -7.22 8.79 1.89
C ALA A 331 -6.83 9.08 0.44
N PHE A 332 -5.99 8.23 -0.16
CA PHE A 332 -5.42 8.52 -1.49
C PHE A 332 -6.48 8.73 -2.57
N SER A 333 -7.48 7.83 -2.67
CA SER A 333 -8.59 7.96 -3.62
C SER A 333 -9.42 9.23 -3.42
N ASP A 334 -9.42 9.77 -2.21
CA ASP A 334 -10.25 10.89 -1.79
C ASP A 334 -9.55 12.23 -2.07
N GLY A 335 -8.22 12.23 -2.07
CA GLY A 335 -7.37 13.39 -2.35
C GLY A 335 -7.15 13.68 -3.83
N LEU A 336 -7.52 12.78 -4.74
CA LEU A 336 -7.30 12.91 -6.20
C LEU A 336 -8.12 14.03 -6.87
N THR A 337 -9.26 14.42 -6.29
CA THR A 337 -10.23 15.32 -6.93
C THR A 337 -10.60 16.48 -6.03
N SER A 338 -11.19 17.52 -6.61
CA SER A 338 -11.73 18.67 -5.87
C SER A 338 -12.58 18.26 -4.66
N VAL A 339 -12.60 19.11 -3.63
CA VAL A 339 -13.47 18.94 -2.45
C VAL A 339 -14.96 18.94 -2.84
N ARG A 340 -15.33 19.57 -3.96
CA ARG A 340 -16.72 19.72 -4.41
C ARG A 340 -17.31 18.41 -4.95
N LYS A 341 -16.52 17.62 -5.69
CA LYS A 341 -16.98 16.36 -6.26
C LYS A 341 -15.84 15.34 -6.22
N SER A 342 -16.02 14.33 -5.37
CA SER A 342 -15.01 13.30 -5.15
C SER A 342 -14.97 12.28 -6.29
N TRP A 343 -13.81 11.66 -6.51
CA TRP A 343 -13.67 10.49 -7.37
C TRP A 343 -14.69 9.40 -7.03
N TYR A 344 -14.89 9.12 -5.73
CA TYR A 344 -15.93 8.20 -5.25
C TYR A 344 -17.33 8.57 -5.79
N THR A 345 -17.73 9.84 -5.67
CA THR A 345 -19.04 10.32 -6.14
C THR A 345 -19.18 10.15 -7.65
N ILE A 346 -18.14 10.50 -8.41
CA ILE A 346 -18.15 10.37 -9.88
C ILE A 346 -18.27 8.90 -10.29
N LEU A 347 -17.54 8.02 -9.60
CA LEU A 347 -17.60 6.59 -9.82
C LEU A 347 -18.99 6.02 -9.49
N GLN A 348 -19.63 6.45 -8.40
CA GLN A 348 -21.02 6.06 -8.09
C GLN A 348 -21.99 6.47 -9.21
N GLU A 349 -21.89 7.71 -9.70
CA GLU A 349 -22.77 8.20 -10.77
C GLU A 349 -22.62 7.40 -12.06
N HIS A 350 -21.40 7.01 -12.42
CA HIS A 350 -21.14 6.14 -13.57
C HIS A 350 -21.72 4.73 -13.36
N ILE A 351 -21.55 4.16 -12.17
CA ILE A 351 -21.98 2.79 -11.86
C ILE A 351 -23.50 2.68 -11.76
N GLU A 352 -24.19 3.74 -11.37
CA GLU A 352 -25.65 3.76 -11.28
C GLU A 352 -26.33 3.48 -12.63
N SER A 353 -25.69 3.80 -13.76
CA SER A 353 -26.17 3.41 -15.10
C SER A 353 -25.80 1.99 -15.52
N GLU A 354 -24.82 1.37 -14.87
CA GLU A 354 -24.27 0.05 -15.25
C GLU A 354 -24.86 -1.11 -14.42
N VAL A 355 -25.26 -0.85 -13.17
CA VAL A 355 -25.78 -1.87 -12.25
C VAL A 355 -27.14 -1.46 -11.69
N ASN A 356 -28.17 -2.25 -11.97
CA ASN A 356 -29.53 -2.05 -11.46
C ASN A 356 -29.85 -2.95 -10.25
N ASP A 357 -30.94 -2.61 -9.54
CA ASP A 357 -31.35 -3.29 -8.31
C ASP A 357 -31.68 -4.78 -8.54
N SER A 358 -32.20 -5.15 -9.71
CA SER A 358 -32.48 -6.56 -10.04
C SER A 358 -31.21 -7.40 -10.19
N GLN A 359 -30.09 -6.79 -10.61
CA GLN A 359 -28.78 -7.44 -10.60
C GLN A 359 -28.29 -7.63 -9.16
N MET A 360 -28.43 -6.61 -8.31
CA MET A 360 -28.04 -6.67 -6.90
C MET A 360 -28.80 -7.74 -6.12
N GLU A 361 -30.11 -7.91 -6.35
CA GLU A 361 -30.91 -8.99 -5.74
C GLU A 361 -30.35 -10.40 -6.06
N LYS A 362 -29.67 -10.54 -7.19
CA LYS A 362 -29.07 -11.80 -7.66
C LYS A 362 -27.59 -11.93 -7.28
N ALA A 363 -26.99 -10.92 -6.63
CA ALA A 363 -25.56 -10.87 -6.32
C ALA A 363 -25.08 -12.12 -5.56
N ALA A 364 -25.77 -12.51 -4.49
CA ALA A 364 -25.41 -13.70 -3.70
C ALA A 364 -25.51 -15.02 -4.47
N LYS A 365 -26.36 -15.07 -5.51
CA LYS A 365 -26.50 -16.24 -6.38
C LYS A 365 -25.43 -16.26 -7.47
N LEU A 366 -25.10 -15.10 -8.05
CA LEU A 366 -24.11 -14.96 -9.12
C LEU A 366 -22.68 -15.07 -8.57
N PHE A 367 -22.44 -14.51 -7.39
CA PHE A 367 -21.15 -14.42 -6.73
C PHE A 367 -21.25 -15.03 -5.32
N PRO A 368 -21.31 -16.37 -5.20
CA PRO A 368 -21.53 -17.02 -3.91
C PRO A 368 -20.37 -16.83 -2.92
N TYR A 369 -19.16 -16.63 -3.43
CA TYR A 369 -17.99 -16.28 -2.62
C TYR A 369 -17.82 -14.76 -2.55
N ASN A 370 -17.79 -14.21 -1.32
CA ASN A 370 -17.73 -12.77 -1.06
C ASN A 370 -18.73 -11.97 -1.90
N PRO A 371 -20.05 -12.19 -1.71
CA PRO A 371 -21.06 -11.53 -2.52
C PRO A 371 -20.99 -10.01 -2.33
N PRO A 372 -20.98 -9.23 -3.42
CA PRO A 372 -20.93 -7.78 -3.31
C PRO A 372 -22.22 -7.24 -2.70
N THR A 373 -22.08 -6.31 -1.75
CA THR A 373 -23.20 -5.68 -1.03
C THR A 373 -23.52 -4.27 -1.54
N THR A 374 -22.72 -3.75 -2.47
CA THR A 374 -22.90 -2.45 -3.11
C THR A 374 -22.87 -2.61 -4.64
N LYS A 375 -23.50 -1.67 -5.36
CA LYS A 375 -23.47 -1.64 -6.84
C LYS A 375 -22.05 -1.55 -7.37
N GLU A 376 -21.19 -0.78 -6.70
CA GLU A 376 -19.78 -0.72 -7.07
C GLU A 376 -19.04 -2.03 -6.86
N GLY A 377 -19.23 -2.68 -5.71
CA GLY A 377 -18.65 -4.00 -5.47
C GLY A 377 -19.10 -4.99 -6.55
N PHE A 378 -20.36 -4.88 -7.01
CA PHE A 378 -20.90 -5.71 -8.08
C PHE A 378 -20.23 -5.41 -9.43
N PHE A 379 -20.14 -4.14 -9.81
CA PHE A 379 -19.51 -3.69 -11.04
C PHE A 379 -18.03 -4.14 -11.13
N ILE A 380 -17.26 -3.88 -10.07
CA ILE A 380 -15.85 -4.31 -9.96
C ILE A 380 -15.76 -5.84 -10.03
N ARG A 381 -16.65 -6.56 -9.33
CA ARG A 381 -16.67 -8.02 -9.34
C ARG A 381 -16.97 -8.58 -10.73
N GLN A 382 -17.85 -7.95 -11.50
CA GLN A 382 -18.12 -8.36 -12.89
C GLN A 382 -16.87 -8.21 -13.77
N MET A 383 -16.15 -7.10 -13.66
CA MET A 383 -14.89 -6.89 -14.39
C MET A 383 -13.82 -7.90 -13.97
N PHE A 384 -13.71 -8.20 -12.68
CA PHE A 384 -12.79 -9.22 -12.19
C PHE A 384 -13.12 -10.61 -12.76
N GLU A 385 -14.38 -11.05 -12.72
CA GLU A 385 -14.78 -12.37 -13.23
C GLU A 385 -14.69 -12.47 -14.76
N LYS A 386 -14.71 -11.34 -15.48
CA LYS A 386 -14.41 -11.28 -16.92
C LYS A 386 -12.94 -11.65 -17.21
N HIS A 387 -12.01 -11.17 -16.40
CA HIS A 387 -10.57 -11.47 -16.56
C HIS A 387 -10.18 -12.81 -15.94
N TYR A 388 -10.72 -13.10 -14.76
CA TYR A 388 -10.31 -14.22 -13.92
C TYR A 388 -11.51 -15.06 -13.45
N PRO A 389 -12.24 -15.72 -14.38
CA PRO A 389 -13.46 -16.45 -14.07
C PRO A 389 -13.19 -17.56 -13.03
N GLY A 390 -13.95 -17.54 -11.94
CA GLY A 390 -13.86 -18.55 -10.88
C GLY A 390 -12.63 -18.40 -9.97
N ARG A 391 -11.91 -17.27 -10.03
CA ARG A 391 -10.71 -17.01 -9.22
C ARG A 391 -10.95 -16.07 -8.05
N SER A 392 -12.21 -15.89 -7.65
CA SER A 392 -12.57 -14.98 -6.57
C SER A 392 -11.91 -15.30 -5.22
N GLY A 393 -11.46 -16.53 -5.00
CA GLY A 393 -10.68 -16.91 -3.82
C GLY A 393 -9.34 -16.17 -3.65
N TRP A 394 -8.83 -15.48 -4.68
CA TRP A 394 -7.63 -14.63 -4.56
C TRP A 394 -7.83 -13.40 -3.68
N THR A 395 -9.08 -12.95 -3.53
CA THR A 395 -9.45 -11.86 -2.60
C THR A 395 -10.26 -12.46 -1.43
N PRO A 396 -9.60 -12.85 -0.32
CA PRO A 396 -10.24 -13.64 0.72
C PRO A 396 -11.35 -12.90 1.47
N HIS A 397 -11.23 -11.58 1.57
CA HIS A 397 -12.23 -10.69 2.17
C HIS A 397 -12.08 -9.26 1.63
N TYR A 398 -13.13 -8.46 1.78
CA TYR A 398 -13.07 -7.02 1.57
C TYR A 398 -12.34 -6.34 2.72
N TRP A 399 -11.50 -5.36 2.42
CA TRP A 399 -10.89 -4.50 3.44
C TRP A 399 -11.99 -3.68 4.12
N MET A 400 -12.11 -3.74 5.44
CA MET A 400 -13.14 -3.02 6.20
C MET A 400 -12.57 -2.46 7.51
N PRO A 401 -12.94 -1.23 7.91
CA PRO A 401 -12.48 -0.64 9.17
C PRO A 401 -13.08 -1.36 10.39
N ARG A 402 -12.28 -1.54 11.45
CA ARG A 402 -12.77 -2.07 12.73
C ARG A 402 -13.47 -1.01 13.57
N TRP A 403 -14.27 -1.49 14.53
CA TRP A 403 -14.96 -0.71 15.57
C TRP A 403 -15.97 0.33 15.06
N ILE A 404 -16.22 0.37 13.77
CA ILE A 404 -17.20 1.24 13.14
C ILE A 404 -18.14 0.36 12.31
N LYS A 405 -19.44 0.64 12.40
CA LYS A 405 -20.43 0.00 11.53
C LYS A 405 -20.37 0.67 10.16
N ALA A 406 -19.57 0.10 9.26
CA ALA A 406 -19.40 0.58 7.90
C ALA A 406 -19.99 -0.44 6.90
N CYS A 407 -20.72 0.05 5.90
CA CYS A 407 -21.18 -0.77 4.77
C CYS A 407 -20.35 -0.53 3.51
N ASP A 408 -19.49 0.49 3.54
CA ASP A 408 -18.53 0.87 2.52
C ASP A 408 -17.19 1.13 3.22
N PRO A 409 -16.05 0.76 2.62
CA PRO A 409 -14.77 0.93 3.26
C PRO A 409 -14.21 2.37 3.20
N SER A 410 -14.83 3.29 2.45
CA SER A 410 -14.41 4.69 2.37
C SER A 410 -14.54 5.38 3.72
N ALA A 411 -13.46 6.06 4.12
CA ALA A 411 -13.41 6.89 5.32
C ALA A 411 -14.45 8.02 5.30
N ARG A 412 -14.88 8.49 4.12
CA ARG A 412 -15.90 9.55 3.95
C ARG A 412 -17.30 9.14 4.37
N THR A 413 -17.58 7.84 4.43
CA THR A 413 -18.85 7.33 4.96
C THR A 413 -18.86 7.25 6.48
N LEU A 414 -17.71 7.46 7.14
CA LEU A 414 -17.59 7.36 8.58
C LEU A 414 -17.99 8.69 9.24
N PRO A 415 -18.88 8.69 10.25
CA PRO A 415 -19.35 9.91 10.93
C PRO A 415 -18.25 10.76 11.62
N ILE A 416 -17.06 10.18 11.82
CA ILE A 416 -15.90 10.84 12.42
C ILE A 416 -15.12 11.69 11.41
N TYR A 417 -15.29 11.44 10.11
CA TYR A 417 -14.67 12.24 9.07
C TYR A 417 -15.43 13.56 8.95
N LYS A 418 -14.94 14.58 9.67
CA LYS A 418 -15.28 15.97 9.41
C LYS A 418 -14.11 16.55 8.62
N PRO A 419 -14.25 16.82 7.32
CA PRO A 419 -13.22 17.59 6.62
C PRO A 419 -13.01 18.89 7.39
N ASP A 420 -11.77 19.35 7.49
CA ASP A 420 -11.48 20.63 8.12
C ASP A 420 -12.33 21.70 7.41
N GLN A 421 -13.23 22.33 8.18
CA GLN A 421 -14.04 23.44 7.72
C GLN A 421 -13.15 24.68 7.77
N ASP A 422 -12.34 24.88 6.74
CA ASP A 422 -11.68 26.16 6.47
C ASP A 422 -12.45 26.95 5.40
#